data_AF-A0A975PXD6-F1
#
_entry.id   AF-A0A975PXD6-F1
#
_cell.length_a   1.000
_cell.length_b   1.000
_cell.length_c   1.000
_cell.angle_alpha   90.00
_cell.angle_beta   90.00
_cell.angle_gamma   90.00
#
_symmetry.space_group_name_H-M   'P 1'
#
loop_
_entity.id
_entity.type
_entity.pdbx_description
1 polymer ?
#
loop_
_entity_poly.entity_id
_entity_poly.type
_entity_poly.pdbx_seq_one_letter_code
_entity_poly.pdbx_strand_id
1 'polypeptide(L)'
;MSTPSPTRTSRRPRVAAALCVLATAAVLITAPVLFAAVRSDRAGGPRPDPLAPGLAALSDHELADLLPKPRDFPGSWTVDQVTELSDTFGYFRYHVYDEGLGFRPAECFGVVGVASTGALGAVRVFGHDPADPPEVAHRKDIRLMVAREFDSSGFDALVDLVSRCLGFSNAAAASYTVRILEDSRPDAGAQRFRYALTTTVGGEPTEATRTDYYAYARQSGLILSGSASAGHQDAFNDLFEATLRRIAGT
;
A
#
# COMPACT_ATOMS: atom_id res chain seq x y z
N MET A 1 -14.25 82.48 15.94
CA MET A 1 -15.68 82.22 15.67
C MET A 1 -15.75 80.89 14.93
N SER A 2 -16.58 79.98 15.43
CA SER A 2 -16.59 78.54 15.17
C SER A 2 -16.97 78.14 13.74
N THR A 3 -16.40 77.02 13.27
CA THR A 3 -17.17 75.99 12.56
C THR A 3 -16.61 74.58 12.85
N PRO A 4 -17.47 73.60 13.20
CA PRO A 4 -17.12 72.21 13.45
C PRO A 4 -17.23 71.31 12.19
N SER A 5 -16.75 70.07 12.36
CA SER A 5 -16.59 68.93 11.43
C SER A 5 -17.80 68.56 10.55
N PRO A 6 -17.59 67.75 9.47
CA PRO A 6 -17.91 66.31 9.56
C PRO A 6 -16.94 65.46 8.70
N THR A 7 -16.76 64.15 8.76
CA THR A 7 -17.29 62.98 9.49
C THR A 7 -16.40 61.84 9.01
N ARG A 8 -15.82 61.01 9.89
CA ARG A 8 -15.34 59.67 9.48
C ARG A 8 -16.20 58.63 10.15
N THR A 9 -17.24 58.25 9.42
CA THR A 9 -18.29 57.32 9.75
C THR A 9 -17.71 55.96 10.18
N SER A 10 -18.22 55.49 11.31
CA SER A 10 -17.94 54.19 11.92
C SER A 10 -18.26 53.04 10.95
N ARG A 11 -17.21 52.39 10.41
CA ARG A 11 -17.31 51.13 9.63
C ARG A 11 -17.04 49.87 10.44
N ARG A 12 -16.53 49.99 11.66
CA ARG A 12 -16.12 48.86 12.52
C ARG A 12 -17.26 48.00 13.10
N PRO A 13 -18.42 48.53 13.54
CA PRO A 13 -19.42 47.69 14.19
C PRO A 13 -20.17 46.76 13.23
N ARG A 14 -20.19 47.08 11.93
CA ARG A 14 -20.87 46.25 10.91
C ARG A 14 -20.08 45.00 10.52
N VAL A 15 -18.75 45.07 10.55
CA VAL A 15 -17.88 43.91 10.25
C VAL A 15 -17.91 42.90 11.40
N ALA A 16 -17.88 43.39 12.65
CA ALA A 16 -18.00 42.53 13.83
C ALA A 16 -19.37 41.82 13.91
N ALA A 17 -20.45 42.53 13.59
CA ALA A 17 -21.78 41.94 13.53
C ALA A 17 -21.89 40.87 12.43
N ALA A 18 -21.31 41.11 11.25
CA ALA A 18 -21.29 40.12 10.16
C ALA A 18 -20.48 38.87 10.52
N LEU A 19 -19.33 39.04 11.19
CA LEU A 19 -18.50 37.92 11.67
C LEU A 19 -19.21 37.10 12.75
N CYS A 20 -19.94 37.74 13.67
CA CYS A 20 -20.72 37.02 14.68
C CYS A 20 -21.83 36.18 14.06
N VAL A 21 -22.55 36.73 13.06
CA VAL A 21 -23.60 36.00 12.35
C VAL A 21 -23.03 34.79 11.59
N LEU A 22 -21.89 34.96 10.91
CA LEU A 22 -21.19 33.88 10.23
C LEU A 22 -20.71 32.79 11.20
N ALA A 23 -20.17 33.18 12.36
CA ALA A 23 -19.76 32.23 13.38
C ALA A 23 -20.95 31.42 13.94
N THR A 24 -22.08 32.09 14.23
CA THR A 24 -23.30 31.38 14.68
C THR A 24 -23.88 30.47 13.60
N ALA A 25 -23.84 30.87 12.33
CA ALA A 25 -24.28 30.03 11.22
C ALA A 25 -23.38 28.80 11.07
N ALA A 26 -22.05 28.97 11.17
CA ALA A 26 -21.11 27.85 11.13
C ALA A 26 -21.33 26.85 12.28
N VAL A 27 -21.61 27.33 13.49
CA VAL A 27 -21.93 26.46 14.64
C VAL A 27 -23.26 25.74 14.45
N LEU A 28 -24.29 26.41 13.92
CA LEU A 28 -25.60 25.82 13.67
C LEU A 28 -25.58 24.78 12.53
N ILE A 29 -24.67 24.90 11.57
CA ILE A 29 -24.50 23.93 10.48
C ILE A 29 -23.67 22.72 10.93
N THR A 30 -22.66 22.93 11.78
CA THR A 30 -21.74 21.87 12.21
C THR A 30 -22.26 21.05 13.40
N ALA A 31 -23.03 21.66 14.29
CA ALA A 31 -23.56 20.97 15.46
C ALA A 31 -24.47 19.77 15.10
N PRO A 32 -25.43 19.85 14.16
CA PRO A 32 -26.28 18.72 13.81
C PRO A 32 -25.51 17.53 13.22
N VAL A 33 -24.43 17.80 12.47
CA VAL A 33 -23.56 16.76 11.89
C VAL A 33 -22.76 16.05 12.98
N LEU A 34 -22.23 16.80 13.94
CA LEU A 34 -21.55 16.23 15.11
C LEU A 34 -22.53 15.44 16.00
N PHE A 35 -23.74 15.95 16.23
CA PHE A 35 -24.75 15.23 17.01
C PHE A 35 -25.28 13.99 16.28
N ALA A 36 -25.38 14.01 14.96
CA ALA A 36 -25.76 12.85 14.16
C ALA A 36 -24.65 11.77 14.16
N ALA A 37 -23.38 12.18 14.08
CA ALA A 37 -22.24 11.26 14.22
C ALA A 37 -22.21 10.61 15.60
N VAL A 38 -22.36 11.40 16.68
CA VAL A 38 -22.40 10.89 18.06
C VAL A 38 -23.64 10.03 18.34
N ARG A 39 -24.78 10.28 17.67
CA ARG A 39 -25.96 9.40 17.76
C ARG A 39 -25.77 8.09 17.02
N SER A 40 -25.06 8.13 15.88
CA SER A 40 -24.74 6.93 15.10
C SER A 40 -23.79 6.00 15.87
N ASP A 41 -22.84 6.57 16.62
CA ASP A 41 -21.96 5.82 17.54
C ASP A 41 -22.70 5.16 18.72
N ARG A 42 -23.87 5.69 19.12
CA ARG A 42 -24.71 5.09 20.17
C ARG A 42 -25.70 4.05 19.63
N ALA A 43 -25.93 4.01 18.33
CA ALA A 43 -26.95 3.18 17.70
C ALA A 43 -26.40 1.84 17.20
N GLY A 44 -25.53 1.17 17.95
CA GLY A 44 -25.25 -0.29 17.87
C GLY A 44 -24.94 -0.91 16.50
N GLY A 45 -24.73 -0.13 15.45
CA GLY A 45 -24.27 -0.62 14.15
C GLY A 45 -22.83 -1.12 14.27
N PRO A 46 -22.36 -1.99 13.35
CA PRO A 46 -20.96 -2.38 13.32
C PRO A 46 -20.13 -1.10 13.29
N ARG A 47 -19.38 -0.84 14.36
CA ARG A 47 -18.41 0.24 14.38
C ARG A 47 -17.46 -0.05 13.22
N PRO A 48 -17.26 0.88 12.26
CA PRO A 48 -16.19 0.68 11.30
C PRO A 48 -14.91 0.49 12.12
N ASP A 49 -14.21 -0.62 11.89
CA ASP A 49 -12.96 -0.89 12.59
C ASP A 49 -12.08 0.35 12.44
N PRO A 50 -11.47 0.85 13.53
CA PRO A 50 -10.63 2.02 13.46
C PRO A 50 -9.54 1.76 12.43
N LEU A 51 -9.56 2.53 11.33
CA LEU A 51 -8.44 2.58 10.39
C LEU A 51 -7.19 2.91 11.21
N ALA A 52 -6.08 2.22 10.90
CA ALA A 52 -4.77 2.46 11.48
C ALA A 52 -4.58 2.14 12.98
N PRO A 53 -4.75 0.89 13.45
CA PRO A 53 -4.46 0.54 14.84
C PRO A 53 -2.98 0.73 15.24
N GLY A 54 -2.06 0.92 14.28
CA GLY A 54 -0.61 1.04 14.53
C GLY A 54 0.13 2.11 13.71
N LEU A 55 -0.56 3.04 13.00
CA LEU A 55 0.14 4.01 12.13
C LEU A 55 1.15 4.90 12.86
N ALA A 56 1.03 5.04 14.18
CA ALA A 56 1.89 5.88 15.01
C ALA A 56 3.08 5.14 15.65
N ALA A 57 3.24 3.82 15.44
CA ALA A 57 4.17 3.03 16.26
C ALA A 57 5.65 3.21 15.89
N LEU A 58 5.97 3.42 14.61
CA LEU A 58 7.34 3.54 14.11
C LEU A 58 7.43 4.71 13.14
N SER A 59 8.53 5.46 13.17
CA SER A 59 8.93 6.45 12.16
C SER A 59 9.37 5.80 10.86
N ASP A 60 9.44 6.55 9.76
CA ASP A 60 9.91 5.99 8.47
C ASP A 60 11.37 5.51 8.54
N HIS A 61 12.19 6.12 9.40
CA HIS A 61 13.55 5.67 9.64
C HIS A 61 13.57 4.32 10.37
N GLU A 62 12.76 4.16 11.42
CA GLU A 62 12.62 2.89 12.14
C GLU A 62 12.07 1.78 11.22
N LEU A 63 11.13 2.11 10.32
CA LEU A 63 10.69 1.17 9.29
C LEU A 63 11.80 0.81 8.30
N ALA A 64 12.63 1.77 7.89
CA ALA A 64 13.78 1.53 7.02
C ALA A 64 14.83 0.61 7.68
N ASP A 65 14.89 0.61 9.01
CA ASP A 65 15.78 -0.26 9.79
C ASP A 65 15.32 -1.70 9.89
N LEU A 66 14.02 -1.95 9.67
CA LEU A 66 13.50 -3.31 9.54
C LEU A 66 13.94 -3.96 8.22
N LEU A 67 14.07 -3.16 7.15
CA LEU A 67 14.43 -3.66 5.83
C LEU A 67 15.87 -4.18 5.75
N PRO A 68 16.14 -5.15 4.85
CA PRO A 68 17.49 -5.60 4.55
C PRO A 68 18.44 -4.46 4.19
N LYS A 69 19.66 -4.56 4.74
CA LYS A 69 20.76 -3.66 4.42
C LYS A 69 21.62 -4.27 3.31
N PRO A 70 22.47 -3.50 2.60
CA PRO A 70 23.26 -4.03 1.48
C PRO A 70 24.07 -5.30 1.82
N ARG A 71 24.58 -5.41 3.04
CA ARG A 71 25.31 -6.59 3.54
C ARG A 71 24.48 -7.87 3.66
N ASP A 72 23.15 -7.75 3.66
CA ASP A 72 22.22 -8.88 3.78
C ASP A 72 21.98 -9.53 2.40
N PHE A 73 22.30 -8.84 1.30
CA PHE A 73 22.22 -9.35 -0.06
C PHE A 73 23.51 -10.08 -0.48
N PRO A 74 23.48 -10.91 -1.54
CA PRO A 74 24.71 -11.48 -2.10
C PRO A 74 25.72 -10.39 -2.48
N GLY A 75 27.00 -10.62 -2.19
CA GLY A 75 28.02 -9.56 -2.26
C GLY A 75 28.27 -8.95 -3.64
N SER A 76 27.85 -9.61 -4.73
CA SER A 76 27.93 -9.09 -6.09
C SER A 76 26.74 -8.20 -6.48
N TRP A 77 25.68 -8.15 -5.66
CA TRP A 77 24.44 -7.49 -6.02
C TRP A 77 24.50 -5.98 -5.81
N THR A 78 23.80 -5.24 -6.66
CA THR A 78 23.56 -3.82 -6.47
C THR A 78 22.30 -3.64 -5.63
N VAL A 79 22.35 -2.75 -4.62
CA VAL A 79 21.24 -2.56 -3.67
C VAL A 79 20.85 -1.10 -3.60
N ASP A 80 19.57 -0.82 -3.88
CA ASP A 80 18.98 0.51 -3.80
C ASP A 80 17.93 0.59 -2.69
N GLN A 81 18.07 1.54 -1.78
CA GLN A 81 17.08 1.83 -0.75
C GLN A 81 16.30 3.09 -1.11
N VAL A 82 14.97 3.01 -1.06
CA VAL A 82 14.06 4.13 -1.29
C VAL A 82 13.22 4.31 -0.02
N THR A 83 13.47 5.39 0.69
CA THR A 83 12.81 5.73 1.97
C THR A 83 11.62 6.68 1.81
N GLU A 84 11.40 7.24 0.62
CA GLU A 84 10.30 8.17 0.37
C GLU A 84 9.40 7.60 -0.72
N LEU A 85 8.24 7.08 -0.31
CA LEU A 85 7.14 6.79 -1.22
C LEU A 85 6.11 7.89 -1.05
N SER A 86 5.73 8.53 -2.16
CA SER A 86 4.88 9.72 -2.13
C SER A 86 3.66 9.54 -1.23
N ASP A 87 3.50 10.48 -0.31
CA ASP A 87 2.36 10.62 0.60
C ASP A 87 1.03 10.63 -0.17
N THR A 88 0.36 9.49 -0.20
CA THR A 88 -1.07 9.44 -0.53
C THR A 88 -1.83 9.00 0.71
N PHE A 89 -1.78 9.88 1.72
CA PHE A 89 -2.62 9.77 2.91
C PHE A 89 -4.09 9.83 2.49
N GLY A 90 -4.87 8.80 2.84
CA GLY A 90 -6.34 8.83 2.72
C GLY A 90 -6.93 8.58 1.32
N TYR A 91 -6.13 8.24 0.31
CA TYR A 91 -6.67 7.75 -0.97
C TYR A 91 -6.60 6.22 -1.01
N PHE A 92 -7.61 5.59 -0.42
CA PHE A 92 -7.97 4.24 -0.80
C PHE A 92 -8.27 4.23 -2.30
N ARG A 93 -7.78 3.18 -2.98
CA ARG A 93 -7.87 2.91 -4.42
C ARG A 93 -6.62 3.31 -5.22
N TYR A 94 -5.57 2.48 -5.10
CA TYR A 94 -5.05 1.87 -6.32
C TYR A 94 -6.00 0.73 -6.73
N HIS A 95 -7.24 1.07 -7.10
CA HIS A 95 -7.92 0.23 -8.09
C HIS A 95 -7.19 0.55 -9.37
N VAL A 96 -6.10 -0.15 -9.61
CA VAL A 96 -5.49 -0.14 -10.92
C VAL A 96 -6.48 -0.92 -11.78
N TYR A 97 -7.40 -0.17 -12.38
CA TYR A 97 -8.21 -0.69 -13.46
C TYR A 97 -7.24 -1.02 -14.57
N ASP A 98 -7.51 -2.11 -15.28
CA ASP A 98 -6.88 -2.40 -16.55
C ASP A 98 -6.92 -1.13 -17.43
N GLU A 99 -5.80 -0.41 -17.56
CA GLU A 99 -5.65 0.85 -18.32
C GLU A 99 -5.70 0.58 -19.83
N GLY A 100 -6.56 -0.34 -20.27
CA GLY A 100 -6.65 -0.82 -21.65
C GLY A 100 -5.59 -1.85 -22.04
N LEU A 101 -4.95 -2.51 -21.08
CA LEU A 101 -3.99 -3.61 -21.30
C LEU A 101 -4.69 -4.94 -21.64
N GLY A 102 -6.01 -5.01 -21.46
CA GLY A 102 -6.86 -6.08 -21.97
C GLY A 102 -6.87 -7.34 -21.10
N PHE A 103 -6.69 -7.17 -19.79
CA PHE A 103 -6.75 -8.27 -18.82
C PHE A 103 -8.12 -8.93 -18.81
N ARG A 104 -8.13 -10.26 -18.75
CA ARG A 104 -9.34 -11.08 -18.74
C ARG A 104 -9.22 -12.17 -17.66
N PRO A 105 -9.98 -12.08 -16.56
CA PRO A 105 -10.81 -10.94 -16.13
C PRO A 105 -10.01 -9.65 -15.84
N ALA A 106 -10.64 -8.48 -15.93
CA ALA A 106 -9.97 -7.18 -15.81
C ALA A 106 -9.39 -6.94 -14.40
N GLU A 107 -10.09 -7.42 -13.38
CA GLU A 107 -9.66 -7.37 -11.98
C GLU A 107 -8.33 -8.11 -11.72
N CYS A 108 -7.98 -9.10 -12.56
CA CYS A 108 -6.74 -9.86 -12.42
C CYS A 108 -5.49 -9.07 -12.80
N PHE A 109 -5.64 -7.86 -13.35
CA PHE A 109 -4.54 -6.90 -13.45
C PHE A 109 -3.84 -6.73 -12.09
N GLY A 110 -4.60 -6.66 -10.99
CA GLY A 110 -4.08 -6.42 -9.64
C GLY A 110 -3.18 -7.53 -9.08
N VAL A 111 -3.10 -8.68 -9.76
CA VAL A 111 -2.23 -9.81 -9.39
C VAL A 111 -0.85 -9.70 -10.06
N VAL A 112 -0.70 -8.91 -11.12
CA VAL A 112 0.59 -8.71 -11.78
C VAL A 112 1.38 -7.62 -11.06
N GLY A 113 2.57 -7.98 -10.56
CA GLY A 113 3.37 -7.09 -9.72
C GLY A 113 3.02 -7.21 -8.23
N VAL A 114 3.54 -6.29 -7.42
CA VAL A 114 3.22 -6.30 -5.97
C VAL A 114 1.82 -5.74 -5.79
N ALA A 115 0.89 -6.63 -5.46
CA ALA A 115 -0.52 -6.33 -5.28
C ALA A 115 -0.77 -5.43 -4.06
N SER A 116 -1.83 -4.63 -4.12
CA SER A 116 -2.20 -3.73 -3.02
C SER A 116 -2.71 -4.51 -1.82
N THR A 117 -2.24 -4.15 -0.63
CA THR A 117 -2.57 -4.79 0.64
C THR A 117 -3.38 -3.89 1.57
N GLY A 118 -3.82 -2.72 1.10
CA GLY A 118 -4.36 -1.67 1.98
C GLY A 118 -3.32 -1.05 2.92
N ALA A 119 -2.02 -1.25 2.64
CA ALA A 119 -0.93 -0.66 3.41
C ALA A 119 -0.44 0.66 2.80
N LEU A 120 -0.03 1.60 3.65
CA LEU A 120 0.56 2.87 3.22
C LEU A 120 2.08 2.70 3.07
N GLY A 121 2.57 3.00 1.87
CA GLY A 121 3.99 2.85 1.53
C GLY A 121 4.85 3.70 2.44
N ALA A 122 5.77 3.07 3.16
CA ALA A 122 6.74 3.76 3.99
C ALA A 122 8.14 3.62 3.40
N VAL A 123 8.63 2.39 3.22
CA VAL A 123 10.03 2.15 2.84
C VAL A 123 10.18 0.93 1.94
N ARG A 124 11.16 0.98 1.01
CA ARG A 124 11.48 -0.14 0.11
C ARG A 124 12.98 -0.33 -0.06
N VAL A 125 13.36 -1.59 -0.29
CA VAL A 125 14.69 -1.96 -0.75
C VAL A 125 14.59 -2.82 -2.00
N PHE A 126 15.57 -2.66 -2.87
CA PHE A 126 15.73 -3.42 -4.10
C PHE A 126 17.12 -4.04 -4.15
N GLY A 127 17.19 -5.28 -4.60
CA GLY A 127 18.44 -5.95 -4.98
C GLY A 127 18.42 -6.30 -6.47
N HIS A 128 19.56 -6.16 -7.12
CA HIS A 128 19.77 -6.51 -8.52
C HIS A 128 20.99 -7.42 -8.68
N ASP A 129 20.80 -8.54 -9.36
CA ASP A 129 21.89 -9.42 -9.78
C ASP A 129 22.52 -8.87 -11.08
N PRO A 130 23.79 -8.46 -11.07
CA PRO A 130 24.44 -7.97 -12.29
C PRO A 130 24.59 -9.04 -13.39
N ALA A 131 24.37 -10.32 -13.09
CA ALA A 131 24.32 -11.38 -14.10
C ALA A 131 23.05 -11.32 -14.97
N ASP A 132 21.98 -10.69 -14.48
CA ASP A 132 20.73 -10.57 -15.21
C ASP A 132 20.75 -9.37 -16.17
N PRO A 133 20.27 -9.53 -17.42
CA PRO A 133 20.35 -8.49 -18.44
C PRO A 133 19.51 -7.25 -18.06
N PRO A 134 20.00 -6.04 -18.35
CA PRO A 134 19.39 -4.78 -17.93
C PRO A 134 18.07 -4.44 -18.63
N GLU A 135 17.67 -5.22 -19.63
CA GLU A 135 16.46 -5.01 -20.45
C GLU A 135 15.16 -5.49 -19.77
N VAL A 136 15.26 -6.22 -18.66
CA VAL A 136 14.10 -6.58 -17.85
C VAL A 136 13.64 -5.33 -17.11
N ALA A 137 12.49 -4.79 -17.53
CA ALA A 137 11.96 -3.44 -17.31
C ALA A 137 12.02 -2.80 -15.90
N HIS A 138 12.55 -3.47 -14.87
CA HIS A 138 12.61 -2.91 -13.52
C HIS A 138 13.97 -2.98 -12.81
N ARG A 139 15.04 -3.60 -13.33
CA ARG A 139 16.36 -3.70 -12.64
C ARG A 139 16.29 -4.12 -11.17
N LYS A 140 15.31 -4.96 -10.82
CA LYS A 140 14.89 -5.25 -9.44
C LYS A 140 14.54 -6.72 -9.32
N ASP A 141 15.57 -7.53 -9.10
CA ASP A 141 15.43 -8.99 -8.98
C ASP A 141 14.79 -9.39 -7.68
N ILE A 142 15.08 -8.65 -6.60
CA ILE A 142 14.37 -8.76 -5.33
C ILE A 142 13.86 -7.39 -4.92
N ARG A 143 12.60 -7.32 -4.50
CA ARG A 143 11.98 -6.15 -3.89
C ARG A 143 11.38 -6.55 -2.55
N LEU A 144 11.64 -5.73 -1.52
CA LEU A 144 10.96 -5.82 -0.23
C LEU A 144 10.43 -4.45 0.19
N MET A 145 9.26 -4.44 0.81
CA MET A 145 8.57 -3.26 1.30
C MET A 145 7.98 -3.53 2.67
N VAL A 146 8.25 -2.65 3.62
CA VAL A 146 7.52 -2.58 4.88
C VAL A 146 6.61 -1.37 4.82
N ALA A 147 5.34 -1.59 5.12
CA ALA A 147 4.30 -0.59 5.08
C ALA A 147 3.46 -0.70 6.34
N ARG A 148 2.87 0.41 6.77
CA ARG A 148 1.96 0.38 7.91
C ARG A 148 0.59 -0.07 7.45
N GLU A 149 -0.04 -0.96 8.20
CA GLU A 149 -1.40 -1.42 7.94
C GLU A 149 -2.38 -0.28 8.18
N PHE A 150 -3.13 0.10 7.14
CA PHE A 150 -4.14 1.15 7.23
C PHE A 150 -5.56 0.57 7.29
N ASP A 151 -5.84 -0.44 6.46
CA ASP A 151 -7.10 -1.19 6.43
C ASP A 151 -6.84 -2.69 6.53
N SER A 152 -7.34 -3.30 7.60
CA SER A 152 -7.17 -4.72 7.89
C SER A 152 -7.86 -5.63 6.89
N SER A 153 -8.94 -5.17 6.25
CA SER A 153 -9.63 -5.92 5.21
C SER A 153 -8.82 -6.01 3.92
N GLY A 154 -7.82 -5.14 3.73
CA GLY A 154 -6.97 -5.12 2.55
C GLY A 154 -6.14 -6.40 2.36
N PHE A 155 -5.69 -7.03 3.45
CA PHE A 155 -4.95 -8.29 3.39
C PHE A 155 -5.85 -9.45 2.93
N ASP A 156 -7.06 -9.55 3.48
CA ASP A 156 -8.03 -10.58 3.07
C ASP A 156 -8.52 -10.35 1.64
N ALA A 157 -8.79 -9.10 1.26
CA ALA A 157 -9.20 -8.74 -0.10
C ALA A 157 -8.12 -9.09 -1.15
N LEU A 158 -6.84 -8.95 -0.79
CA LEU A 158 -5.72 -9.43 -1.61
C LEU A 158 -5.77 -10.95 -1.80
N VAL A 159 -5.86 -11.70 -0.69
CA VAL A 159 -5.87 -13.17 -0.75
C VAL A 159 -7.05 -13.66 -1.59
N ASP A 160 -8.22 -13.06 -1.40
CA ASP A 160 -9.43 -13.33 -2.16
C ASP A 160 -9.26 -13.03 -3.66
N LEU A 161 -8.63 -11.91 -4.02
CA LEU A 161 -8.33 -11.56 -5.40
C LEU A 161 -7.43 -12.60 -6.06
N VAL A 162 -6.29 -12.92 -5.44
CA VAL A 162 -5.33 -13.88 -5.99
C VAL A 162 -5.95 -15.27 -6.12
N SER A 163 -6.78 -15.66 -5.15
CA SER A 163 -7.49 -16.96 -5.16
C SER A 163 -8.55 -17.07 -6.25
N ARG A 164 -9.12 -15.95 -6.73
CA ARG A 164 -10.03 -15.94 -7.89
C ARG A 164 -9.29 -15.89 -9.23
N CYS A 165 -8.09 -15.32 -9.25
CA CYS A 165 -7.28 -15.09 -10.45
C CYS A 165 -6.21 -16.17 -10.65
N LEU A 166 -6.58 -17.46 -10.54
CA LEU A 166 -5.64 -18.57 -10.69
C LEU A 166 -5.12 -18.74 -12.13
N GLY A 167 -5.92 -18.32 -13.11
CA GLY A 167 -5.55 -18.28 -14.52
C GLY A 167 -6.21 -17.10 -15.21
N PHE A 168 -5.43 -16.30 -15.92
CA PHE A 168 -5.92 -15.13 -16.66
C PHE A 168 -4.99 -14.81 -17.84
N SER A 169 -5.35 -13.84 -18.67
CA SER A 169 -4.57 -13.43 -19.85
C SER A 169 -4.71 -11.93 -20.08
N ASN A 170 -3.87 -11.37 -20.94
CA ASN A 170 -4.06 -10.01 -21.46
C ASN A 170 -3.62 -9.94 -22.93
N ALA A 171 -3.56 -8.73 -23.51
CA ALA A 171 -3.14 -8.58 -24.91
C ALA A 171 -1.63 -8.87 -25.14
N ALA A 172 -0.80 -8.78 -24.10
CA ALA A 172 0.65 -8.90 -24.19
C ALA A 172 1.20 -10.29 -23.80
N ALA A 173 0.46 -11.06 -23.01
CA ALA A 173 0.83 -12.38 -22.53
C ALA A 173 -0.26 -13.38 -22.88
N ALA A 174 0.17 -14.54 -23.43
CA ALA A 174 -0.72 -15.62 -23.79
C ALA A 174 -1.44 -16.18 -22.56
N SER A 175 -0.74 -16.30 -21.43
CA SER A 175 -1.36 -16.66 -20.16
C SER A 175 -0.56 -16.21 -18.96
N TYR A 176 -1.28 -16.05 -17.86
CA TYR A 176 -0.79 -15.93 -16.50
C TYR A 176 -1.36 -17.11 -15.69
N THR A 177 -0.51 -17.83 -14.99
CA THR A 177 -0.90 -18.92 -14.08
C THR A 177 -0.39 -18.63 -12.68
N VAL A 178 -1.29 -18.63 -11.70
CA VAL A 178 -0.94 -18.44 -10.29
C VAL A 178 -0.91 -19.78 -9.58
N ARG A 179 0.15 -20.00 -8.79
CA ARG A 179 0.25 -21.11 -7.84
C ARG A 179 0.41 -20.55 -6.44
N ILE A 180 -0.61 -20.76 -5.59
CA ILE A 180 -0.52 -20.44 -4.16
C ILE A 180 0.49 -21.39 -3.51
N LEU A 181 1.46 -20.81 -2.81
CA LEU A 181 2.55 -21.52 -2.13
C LEU A 181 2.33 -21.58 -0.61
N GLU A 182 1.66 -20.58 -0.04
CA GLU A 182 1.37 -20.47 1.39
C GLU A 182 0.11 -19.62 1.58
N ASP A 183 -0.82 -20.08 2.43
CA ASP A 183 -1.86 -19.27 3.08
C ASP A 183 -1.93 -19.75 4.54
N SER A 184 -1.25 -19.02 5.43
CA SER A 184 -1.08 -19.38 6.83
C SER A 184 -1.64 -18.27 7.71
N ARG A 185 -2.57 -18.65 8.61
CA ARG A 185 -3.30 -17.71 9.48
C ARG A 185 -3.36 -18.25 10.91
N PRO A 186 -2.22 -18.32 11.61
CA PRO A 186 -2.21 -18.80 12.99
C PRO A 186 -2.94 -17.80 13.90
N ASP A 187 -3.57 -18.31 14.97
CA ASP A 187 -4.21 -17.46 16.00
C ASP A 187 -3.19 -16.55 16.71
N ALA A 188 -1.93 -16.99 16.78
CA ALA A 188 -0.82 -16.24 17.32
C ALA A 188 0.35 -16.22 16.32
N GLY A 189 0.79 -15.02 15.92
CA GLY A 189 1.91 -14.82 15.01
C GLY A 189 1.53 -14.09 13.72
N ALA A 190 2.43 -14.13 12.74
CA ALA A 190 2.21 -13.48 11.45
C ALA A 190 1.22 -14.26 10.58
N GLN A 191 0.26 -13.56 9.98
CA GLN A 191 -0.46 -14.10 8.83
C GLN A 191 0.44 -14.00 7.60
N ARG A 192 0.46 -15.03 6.76
CA ARG A 192 1.38 -15.15 5.63
C ARG A 192 0.63 -15.62 4.40
N PHE A 193 0.95 -15.02 3.26
CA PHE A 193 0.42 -15.42 1.97
C PHE A 193 1.52 -15.34 0.91
N ARG A 194 1.72 -16.42 0.16
CA ARG A 194 2.74 -16.52 -0.90
C ARG A 194 2.16 -17.13 -2.15
N TYR A 195 2.57 -16.64 -3.31
CA TYR A 195 2.24 -17.25 -4.59
C TYR A 195 3.36 -17.08 -5.61
N ALA A 196 3.39 -17.98 -6.58
CA ALA A 196 4.18 -17.83 -7.81
C ALA A 196 3.25 -17.46 -8.96
N LEU A 197 3.69 -16.55 -9.83
CA LEU A 197 3.01 -16.14 -11.04
C LEU A 197 3.88 -16.52 -12.24
N THR A 198 3.42 -17.49 -13.02
CA THR A 198 4.05 -17.85 -14.29
C THR A 198 3.37 -17.10 -15.43
N THR A 199 4.14 -16.28 -16.13
CA THR A 199 3.73 -15.56 -17.34
C THR A 199 4.28 -16.28 -18.55
N THR A 200 3.41 -16.66 -19.49
CA THR A 200 3.78 -17.15 -20.81
C THR A 200 3.53 -16.04 -21.81
N VAL A 201 4.59 -15.52 -22.42
CA VAL A 201 4.49 -14.55 -23.53
C VAL A 201 4.47 -15.34 -24.83
N GLY A 202 3.37 -15.24 -25.58
CA GLY A 202 3.22 -15.91 -26.88
C GLY A 202 3.84 -15.08 -27.99
N GLY A 203 4.66 -15.70 -28.83
CA GLY A 203 5.25 -15.08 -30.02
C GLY A 203 6.33 -15.95 -30.65
N GLU A 204 6.34 -16.05 -31.98
CA GLU A 204 7.40 -16.72 -32.75
C GLU A 204 8.75 -16.01 -32.54
N PRO A 205 9.87 -16.75 -32.41
CA PRO A 205 10.01 -18.19 -32.64
C PRO A 205 10.00 -19.05 -31.36
N THR A 206 9.73 -18.47 -30.18
CA THR A 206 9.76 -19.26 -28.92
C THR A 206 8.85 -18.66 -27.86
N GLU A 207 7.93 -19.47 -27.33
CA GLU A 207 7.22 -19.16 -26.09
C GLU A 207 8.22 -18.94 -24.96
N ALA A 208 8.23 -17.73 -24.42
CA ALA A 208 9.04 -17.40 -23.25
C ALA A 208 8.17 -17.51 -22.00
N THR A 209 8.57 -18.39 -21.09
CA THR A 209 7.96 -18.51 -19.76
C THR A 209 8.83 -17.84 -18.73
N ARG A 210 8.22 -17.03 -17.87
CA ARG A 210 8.87 -16.41 -16.70
C ARG A 210 8.02 -16.67 -15.47
N THR A 211 8.68 -17.01 -14.36
CA THR A 211 7.99 -17.15 -13.06
C THR A 211 8.52 -16.11 -12.08
N ASP A 212 7.62 -15.28 -11.57
CA ASP A 212 7.90 -14.36 -10.48
C ASP A 212 7.27 -14.88 -9.18
N TYR A 213 7.89 -14.57 -8.05
CA TYR A 213 7.46 -15.01 -6.72
C TYR A 213 6.99 -13.80 -5.93
N TYR A 214 5.91 -13.95 -5.16
CA TYR A 214 5.35 -12.91 -4.33
C TYR A 214 5.11 -13.43 -2.92
N ALA A 215 5.41 -12.60 -1.92
CA ALA A 215 5.17 -12.92 -0.52
C ALA A 215 4.61 -11.71 0.22
N TYR A 216 3.68 -11.98 1.13
CA TYR A 216 3.00 -11.01 1.98
C TYR A 216 2.92 -11.55 3.39
N ALA A 217 3.13 -10.69 4.37
CA ALA A 217 2.93 -11.02 5.77
C ALA A 217 2.33 -9.82 6.52
N ARG A 218 1.42 -10.13 7.43
CA ARG A 218 0.77 -9.18 8.32
C ARG A 218 1.15 -9.51 9.76
N GLN A 219 1.75 -8.56 10.46
CA GLN A 219 2.16 -8.71 11.85
C GLN A 219 2.28 -7.34 12.53
N SER A 220 1.79 -7.23 13.77
CA SER A 220 1.96 -6.02 14.61
C SER A 220 1.49 -4.71 13.95
N GLY A 221 0.46 -4.74 13.11
CA GLY A 221 -0.03 -3.57 12.36
C GLY A 221 0.91 -3.12 11.23
N LEU A 222 1.84 -3.98 10.81
CA LEU A 222 2.71 -3.79 9.65
C LEU A 222 2.40 -4.85 8.59
N ILE A 223 2.55 -4.44 7.33
CA ILE A 223 2.54 -5.33 6.17
C ILE A 223 3.94 -5.38 5.57
N LEU A 224 4.53 -6.57 5.56
CA LEU A 224 5.69 -6.89 4.76
C LEU A 224 5.21 -7.45 3.42
N SER A 225 5.70 -6.90 2.32
CA SER A 225 5.42 -7.41 0.97
C SER A 225 6.71 -7.46 0.16
N GLY A 226 6.75 -8.38 -0.79
CA GLY A 226 7.91 -8.51 -1.65
C GLY A 226 7.66 -9.31 -2.91
N SER A 227 8.61 -9.20 -3.82
CA SER A 227 8.64 -9.97 -5.04
C SER A 227 10.06 -10.38 -5.42
N ALA A 228 10.19 -11.50 -6.10
CA ALA A 228 11.45 -11.95 -6.70
C ALA A 228 11.26 -12.46 -8.13
N SER A 229 12.23 -12.19 -9.00
CA SER A 229 12.30 -12.76 -10.33
C SER A 229 12.73 -14.24 -10.30
N ALA A 230 12.60 -14.91 -11.44
CA ALA A 230 13.02 -16.30 -11.62
C ALA A 230 14.50 -16.47 -11.23
N GLY A 231 14.83 -17.57 -10.54
CA GLY A 231 16.20 -17.87 -10.08
C GLY A 231 16.53 -17.33 -8.69
N HIS A 232 15.77 -16.38 -8.16
CA HIS A 232 16.11 -15.67 -6.91
C HIS A 232 15.20 -16.01 -5.71
N GLN A 233 14.43 -17.09 -5.82
CA GLN A 233 13.43 -17.47 -4.80
C GLN A 233 14.05 -17.73 -3.42
N ASP A 234 15.19 -18.42 -3.35
CA ASP A 234 15.80 -18.78 -2.07
C ASP A 234 16.35 -17.55 -1.34
N ALA A 235 17.14 -16.72 -2.04
CA ALA A 235 17.64 -15.45 -1.49
C ALA A 235 16.49 -14.53 -1.05
N PHE A 236 15.39 -14.50 -1.82
CA PHE A 236 14.19 -13.76 -1.45
C PHE A 236 13.52 -14.29 -0.18
N ASN A 237 13.34 -15.61 -0.07
CA ASN A 237 12.76 -16.23 1.11
C ASN A 237 13.57 -15.93 2.37
N ASP A 238 14.91 -15.99 2.29
CA ASP A 238 15.80 -15.70 3.41
C ASP A 238 15.68 -14.25 3.87
N LEU A 239 15.70 -13.30 2.92
CA LEU A 239 15.54 -11.87 3.21
C LEU A 239 14.15 -11.57 3.78
N PHE A 240 13.10 -12.21 3.25
CA PHE A 240 11.73 -12.05 3.71
C PHE A 240 11.57 -12.55 5.15
N GLU A 241 12.04 -13.76 5.47
CA GLU A 241 11.98 -14.33 6.82
C GLU A 241 12.85 -13.57 7.82
N ALA A 242 14.03 -13.11 7.41
CA ALA A 242 14.87 -12.24 8.25
C ALA A 242 14.14 -10.93 8.59
N THR A 243 13.50 -10.31 7.61
CA THR A 243 12.73 -9.06 7.80
C THR A 243 11.52 -9.29 8.70
N LEU A 244 10.78 -10.38 8.48
CA LEU A 244 9.62 -10.72 9.30
C LEU A 244 10.00 -11.01 10.76
N ARG A 245 11.16 -11.64 11.01
CA ARG A 245 11.70 -11.81 12.36
C ARG A 245 12.06 -10.48 13.04
N ARG A 246 12.58 -9.50 12.29
CA ARG A 246 12.84 -8.15 12.82
C ARG A 246 11.54 -7.46 13.23
N ILE A 247 10.50 -7.56 12.39
CA ILE A 247 9.14 -7.07 12.70
C ILE A 247 8.57 -7.76 13.94
N ALA A 248 8.77 -9.07 14.09
CA ALA A 248 8.31 -9.80 15.27
C ALA A 248 9.00 -9.37 16.58
N GLY A 249 10.17 -8.75 16.48
CA GLY A 249 10.96 -8.27 17.62
C GLY A 249 10.72 -6.81 18.00
N THR A 250 9.87 -6.08 17.28
CA THR A 250 9.41 -4.71 17.64
C THR A 250 8.24 -4.78 18.60
#